data_AF-A0A077NSS9-F1
#
_entry.id   AF-A0A077NSS9-F1
#
_cell.length_a   1.000
_cell.length_b   1.000
_cell.length_c   1.000
_cell.angle_alpha   90.00
_cell.angle_beta   90.00
_cell.angle_gamma   90.00
#
_symmetry.space_group_name_H-M   'P 1'
#
loop_
_entity.id
_entity.type
_entity.pdbx_description
1 polymer ?
#
loop_
_entity_poly.entity_id
_entity_poly.type
_entity_poly.pdbx_seq_one_letter_code
_entity_poly.pdbx_strand_id
1 'polypeptide(L)'
;MITINEIKEEAFKFRNLLENCDKSKTELVLECFPVMSCTLSSMLLSYHFLKLWSELELKGVRAATGKNNEITHYWLEIGDVVIDITGDQYNIINTKELNREIVLSRPFTSVHVSYQKKSYLYKLFKVQEKECFVYGFPTIAEDFIEEIELSYSQLLNQTKCT
;
A
#
# COMPACT_ATOMS: atom_id res chain seq x y z
N MET A 1 18.66 9.67 8.94
CA MET A 1 17.23 9.97 9.13
C MET A 1 16.61 9.94 7.75
N ILE A 2 15.63 9.07 7.52
CA ILE A 2 15.05 8.88 6.19
C ILE A 2 14.18 10.10 5.85
N THR A 3 14.30 10.59 4.64
CA THR A 3 13.56 11.75 4.13
C THR A 3 12.29 11.32 3.40
N ILE A 4 11.32 12.24 3.31
CA ILE A 4 10.10 12.01 2.53
C ILE A 4 10.39 11.75 1.05
N ASN A 5 11.49 12.32 0.50
CA ASN A 5 11.88 12.08 -0.88
C ASN A 5 12.40 10.65 -1.08
N GLU A 6 13.23 10.13 -0.17
CA GLU A 6 13.68 8.73 -0.20
C GLU A 6 12.49 7.76 -0.08
N ILE A 7 11.55 8.02 0.84
CA ILE A 7 10.31 7.22 0.97
C ILE A 7 9.52 7.23 -0.35
N LYS A 8 9.40 8.41 -0.98
CA LYS A 8 8.68 8.57 -2.23
C LYS A 8 9.37 7.80 -3.36
N GLU A 9 10.67 7.96 -3.53
CA GLU A 9 11.44 7.27 -4.57
C GLU A 9 11.32 5.75 -4.46
N GLU A 10 11.48 5.20 -3.26
CA GLU A 10 11.35 3.76 -3.03
C GLU A 10 9.90 3.28 -3.20
N ALA A 11 8.90 4.04 -2.76
CA ALA A 11 7.49 3.72 -3.01
C ALA A 11 7.16 3.66 -4.52
N PHE A 12 7.73 4.58 -5.33
CA PHE A 12 7.58 4.54 -6.79
C PHE A 12 8.27 3.33 -7.42
N LYS A 13 9.50 3.02 -7.01
CA LYS A 13 10.21 1.82 -7.49
C LYS A 13 9.41 0.56 -7.17
N PHE A 14 8.93 0.45 -5.93
CA PHE A 14 8.16 -0.72 -5.50
C PHE A 14 6.81 -0.84 -6.22
N ARG A 15 6.07 0.28 -6.38
CA ARG A 15 4.85 0.32 -7.19
C ARG A 15 5.10 -0.19 -8.61
N ASN A 16 6.19 0.22 -9.25
CA ASN A 16 6.53 -0.26 -10.58
C ASN A 16 6.81 -1.77 -10.62
N LEU A 17 7.40 -2.35 -9.55
CA LEU A 17 7.59 -3.81 -9.47
C LEU A 17 6.24 -4.54 -9.44
N LEU A 18 5.28 -4.04 -8.66
CA LEU A 18 3.93 -4.60 -8.58
C LEU A 18 3.18 -4.49 -9.92
N GLU A 19 3.30 -3.36 -10.60
CA GLU A 19 2.66 -3.14 -11.91
C GLU A 19 3.21 -4.10 -12.97
N ASN A 20 4.52 -4.32 -13.00
CA ASN A 20 5.18 -5.05 -14.09
C ASN A 20 5.42 -6.54 -13.81
N CYS A 21 5.11 -7.05 -12.61
CA CYS A 21 5.29 -8.46 -12.29
C CYS A 21 4.38 -9.39 -13.11
N ASP A 22 4.80 -10.65 -13.25
CA ASP A 22 3.91 -11.73 -13.65
C ASP A 22 3.03 -12.13 -12.45
N LYS A 23 1.79 -11.62 -12.42
CA LYS A 23 0.86 -11.82 -11.30
C LYS A 23 0.51 -13.29 -11.11
N SER A 24 0.48 -14.07 -12.19
CA SER A 24 0.26 -15.52 -12.14
C SER A 24 1.38 -16.30 -11.44
N LYS A 25 2.53 -15.66 -11.22
CA LYS A 25 3.71 -16.22 -10.53
C LYS A 25 4.11 -15.43 -9.29
N THR A 26 3.30 -14.46 -8.86
CA THR A 26 3.60 -13.62 -7.69
C THR A 26 2.50 -13.77 -6.64
N GLU A 27 2.76 -14.57 -5.61
CA GLU A 27 1.73 -15.13 -4.69
C GLU A 27 0.77 -14.06 -4.14
N LEU A 28 1.30 -12.95 -3.61
CA LEU A 28 0.51 -11.91 -2.94
C LEU A 28 0.14 -10.72 -3.84
N VAL A 29 0.36 -10.80 -5.17
CA VAL A 29 -0.02 -9.72 -6.10
C VAL A 29 -1.22 -10.15 -6.93
N LEU A 30 -2.37 -9.54 -6.68
CA LEU A 30 -3.62 -9.86 -7.35
C LEU A 30 -3.58 -9.46 -8.84
N GLU A 31 -4.21 -10.27 -9.69
CA GLU A 31 -4.41 -9.98 -11.12
C GLU A 31 -5.10 -8.63 -11.37
N CYS A 32 -5.98 -8.21 -10.46
CA CYS A 32 -6.72 -6.95 -10.55
C CYS A 32 -5.99 -5.73 -9.97
N PHE A 33 -4.72 -5.86 -9.58
CA PHE A 33 -3.92 -4.76 -9.02
C PHE A 33 -4.06 -3.47 -9.86
N PRO A 34 -4.29 -2.29 -9.25
CA PRO A 34 -4.29 -2.01 -7.80
C PRO A 34 -5.62 -2.27 -7.06
N VAL A 35 -6.68 -2.68 -7.77
CA VAL A 35 -8.00 -2.90 -7.17
C VAL A 35 -7.94 -4.05 -6.16
N MET A 36 -8.62 -3.88 -5.02
CA MET A 36 -8.68 -4.87 -3.92
C MET A 36 -7.33 -5.28 -3.30
N SER A 37 -6.23 -4.60 -3.65
CA SER A 37 -4.88 -5.00 -3.27
C SER A 37 -4.28 -4.17 -2.13
N CYS A 38 -5.01 -3.16 -1.63
CA CYS A 38 -4.46 -2.16 -0.69
C CYS A 38 -3.75 -2.74 0.54
N THR A 39 -4.31 -3.76 1.19
CA THR A 39 -3.66 -4.42 2.33
C THR A 39 -2.41 -5.19 1.91
N LEU A 40 -2.52 -6.13 0.96
CA LEU A 40 -1.39 -6.99 0.55
C LEU A 40 -0.23 -6.18 -0.03
N SER A 41 -0.52 -5.21 -0.90
CA SER A 41 0.50 -4.34 -1.48
C SER A 41 1.17 -3.45 -0.41
N SER A 42 0.43 -2.99 0.60
CA SER A 42 1.00 -2.25 1.72
C SER A 42 1.87 -3.15 2.62
N MET A 43 1.50 -4.41 2.84
CA MET A 43 2.31 -5.38 3.57
C MET A 43 3.63 -5.69 2.86
N LEU A 44 3.58 -5.89 1.54
CA LEU A 44 4.78 -6.07 0.73
C LEU A 44 5.69 -4.83 0.75
N LEU A 45 5.10 -3.63 0.71
CA LEU A 45 5.86 -2.38 0.80
C LEU A 45 6.45 -2.15 2.19
N SER A 46 5.75 -2.49 3.27
CA SER A 46 6.29 -2.38 4.62
C SER A 46 7.46 -3.35 4.83
N TYR A 47 7.36 -4.57 4.29
CA TYR A 47 8.47 -5.53 4.29
C TYR A 47 9.68 -4.98 3.55
N HIS A 48 9.47 -4.41 2.35
CA HIS A 48 10.51 -3.77 1.57
C HIS A 48 11.22 -2.66 2.35
N PHE A 49 10.46 -1.74 2.96
CA PHE A 49 11.02 -0.66 3.77
C PHE A 49 11.79 -1.16 4.98
N LEU A 50 11.30 -2.19 5.67
CA LEU A 50 12.01 -2.78 6.82
C LEU A 50 13.30 -3.49 6.40
N LYS A 51 13.36 -4.11 5.21
CA LYS A 51 14.61 -4.65 4.66
C LYS A 51 15.65 -3.57 4.36
N LEU A 52 15.21 -2.40 3.86
CA LEU A 52 16.11 -1.27 3.59
C LEU A 52 16.53 -0.54 4.87
N TRP A 53 15.62 -0.45 5.84
CA TRP A 53 15.76 0.36 7.04
C TRP A 53 15.22 -0.39 8.26
N SER A 54 16.04 -1.27 8.84
CA SER A 54 15.65 -2.17 9.94
C SER A 54 15.15 -1.45 11.20
N GLU A 55 15.61 -0.22 11.44
CA GLU A 55 15.23 0.59 12.61
C GLU A 55 13.92 1.36 12.41
N LEU A 56 13.24 1.21 11.27
CA LEU A 56 11.95 1.87 11.04
C LEU A 56 10.84 1.24 11.88
N GLU A 57 9.98 2.12 12.39
CA GLU A 57 8.63 1.78 12.83
C GLU A 57 7.65 2.29 11.78
N LEU A 58 6.85 1.40 11.20
CA LEU A 58 5.76 1.75 10.31
C LEU A 58 4.42 1.49 10.98
N LYS A 59 3.39 2.20 10.52
CA LYS A 59 2.01 1.90 10.90
C LYS A 59 1.20 1.54 9.68
N GLY A 60 0.56 0.38 9.74
CA GLY A 60 -0.53 0.02 8.86
C GLY A 60 -1.81 0.72 9.31
N VAL A 61 -2.52 1.38 8.41
CA VAL A 61 -3.74 2.13 8.75
C VAL A 61 -4.91 1.58 7.95
N ARG A 62 -5.87 0.98 8.65
CA ARG A 62 -7.17 0.60 8.09
C ARG A 62 -8.17 1.72 8.32
N ALA A 63 -8.84 2.15 7.26
CA ALA A 63 -9.87 3.16 7.34
C ALA A 63 -11.06 2.82 6.44
N ALA A 64 -12.18 3.51 6.66
CA ALA A 64 -13.40 3.27 5.94
C ALA A 64 -14.21 4.55 5.68
N THR A 65 -15.08 4.49 4.68
CA THR A 65 -16.04 5.53 4.31
C THR A 65 -17.27 4.92 3.65
N GLY A 66 -18.23 5.74 3.23
CA GLY A 66 -19.49 5.28 2.64
C GLY A 66 -20.51 4.85 3.69
N LYS A 67 -21.66 4.32 3.23
CA LYS A 67 -22.72 3.91 4.14
C LYS A 67 -22.27 2.65 4.88
N ASN A 68 -22.39 2.64 6.20
CA ASN A 68 -21.98 1.51 7.05
C ASN A 68 -20.50 1.10 6.86
N ASN A 69 -19.60 2.03 6.52
CA ASN A 69 -18.17 1.76 6.35
C ASN A 69 -17.84 0.73 5.25
N GLU A 70 -18.68 0.63 4.22
CA GLU A 70 -18.54 -0.38 3.14
C GLU A 70 -17.31 -0.17 2.23
N ILE A 71 -16.84 1.07 2.10
CA ILE A 71 -15.67 1.38 1.29
C ILE A 71 -14.46 1.46 2.22
N THR A 72 -13.65 0.40 2.22
CA THR A 72 -12.44 0.33 3.04
C THR A 72 -11.19 0.66 2.23
N HIS A 73 -10.16 1.12 2.92
CA HIS A 73 -8.83 1.34 2.35
C HIS A 73 -7.75 1.07 3.38
N TYR A 74 -6.55 0.79 2.90
CA TYR A 74 -5.37 0.53 3.71
C TYR A 74 -4.15 1.27 3.16
N TRP A 75 -3.37 1.90 4.03
CA TRP A 75 -2.12 2.59 3.68
C TRP A 75 -1.08 2.48 4.79
N LEU A 76 0.14 2.95 4.53
CA LEU A 76 1.24 2.97 5.49
C LEU A 76 1.53 4.38 6.01
N GLU A 77 2.10 4.44 7.21
CA GLU A 77 2.65 5.66 7.80
C GLU A 77 4.04 5.44 8.36
N ILE A 78 4.93 6.42 8.13
CA ILE A 78 6.24 6.53 8.78
C ILE A 78 6.26 7.90 9.46
N GLY A 79 6.16 7.92 10.79
CA GLY A 79 5.98 9.17 11.52
C GLY A 79 4.70 9.90 11.08
N ASP A 80 4.83 11.12 10.55
CA ASP A 80 3.73 11.92 10.00
C ASP A 80 3.61 11.85 8.47
N VAL A 81 4.37 10.97 7.82
CA VAL A 81 4.33 10.73 6.37
C VAL A 81 3.39 9.57 6.07
N VAL A 82 2.42 9.82 5.19
CA VAL A 82 1.47 8.85 4.64
C VAL A 82 1.98 8.34 3.30
N ILE A 83 1.92 7.02 3.08
CA ILE A 83 2.29 6.33 1.85
C ILE A 83 1.14 5.44 1.40
N ASP A 84 0.60 5.72 0.22
CA ASP A 84 -0.43 4.91 -0.43
C ASP A 84 -0.02 4.63 -1.88
N ILE A 85 0.15 3.36 -2.20
CA ILE A 85 0.53 2.88 -3.54
C ILE A 85 -0.63 2.18 -4.25
N THR A 86 -1.87 2.35 -3.79
CA THR A 86 -3.07 1.73 -4.38
C THR A 86 -4.28 2.67 -4.45
N GLY A 87 -4.16 3.92 -4.01
CA GLY A 87 -5.26 4.90 -4.01
C GLY A 87 -5.86 5.19 -5.38
N ASP A 88 -5.10 4.96 -6.46
CA ASP A 88 -5.58 5.04 -7.83
C ASP A 88 -6.52 3.89 -8.23
N GLN A 89 -6.71 2.86 -7.40
CA GLN A 89 -7.80 1.88 -7.59
C GLN A 89 -9.16 2.56 -7.72
N TYR A 90 -9.33 3.69 -7.03
CA TYR A 90 -10.56 4.46 -7.09
C TYR A 90 -10.74 5.19 -8.41
N ASN A 91 -9.76 5.24 -9.31
CA ASN A 91 -9.96 5.69 -10.69
C ASN A 91 -10.61 4.59 -11.55
N ILE A 92 -10.42 3.31 -11.18
CA ILE A 92 -10.81 2.13 -11.95
C ILE A 92 -12.19 1.61 -11.51
N ILE A 93 -12.44 1.55 -10.19
CA ILE A 93 -13.69 1.04 -9.62
C ILE A 93 -14.90 1.81 -10.18
N ASN A 94 -16.02 1.12 -10.41
CA ASN A 94 -17.22 1.75 -10.94
C ASN A 94 -17.74 2.84 -9.99
N THR A 95 -18.17 3.99 -10.52
CA THR A 95 -18.72 5.08 -9.70
C THR A 95 -19.94 4.66 -8.87
N LYS A 96 -20.68 3.61 -9.29
CA LYS A 96 -21.83 3.06 -8.55
C LYS A 96 -21.43 2.37 -7.24
N GLU A 97 -20.17 1.94 -7.13
CA GLU A 97 -19.61 1.27 -5.95
C GLU A 97 -18.93 2.25 -4.98
N LEU A 98 -18.89 3.55 -5.34
CA LEU A 98 -18.19 4.57 -4.58
C LEU A 98 -19.13 5.66 -4.09
N ASN A 99 -18.75 6.30 -2.98
CA ASN A 99 -19.43 7.48 -2.52
C ASN A 99 -19.09 8.70 -3.41
N ARG A 100 -19.90 9.76 -3.26
CA ARG A 100 -19.75 10.98 -4.07
C ARG A 100 -18.41 11.67 -3.84
N GLU A 101 -17.88 11.67 -2.61
CA GLU A 101 -16.63 12.39 -2.31
C GLU A 101 -15.42 11.77 -3.01
N ILE A 102 -15.32 10.44 -3.05
CA ILE A 102 -14.26 9.74 -3.79
C ILE A 102 -14.39 10.02 -5.29
N VAL A 103 -15.60 9.92 -5.85
CA VAL A 103 -15.81 10.15 -7.29
C VAL A 103 -15.41 11.57 -7.69
N LEU A 104 -15.75 12.57 -6.88
CA LEU A 104 -15.39 13.98 -7.13
C LEU A 104 -13.90 14.28 -6.92
N SER A 105 -13.18 13.42 -6.20
CA SER A 105 -11.74 13.60 -5.91
C SER A 105 -10.83 12.96 -6.97
N ARG A 106 -11.39 12.28 -7.97
CA ARG A 106 -10.62 11.74 -9.09
C ARG A 106 -9.99 12.86 -9.94
N PRO A 107 -8.83 12.64 -10.57
CA PRO A 107 -8.03 11.40 -10.52
C PRO A 107 -7.10 11.34 -9.31
N PHE A 108 -6.89 10.13 -8.77
CA PHE A 108 -5.86 9.84 -7.78
C PHE A 108 -4.54 9.42 -8.44
N THR A 109 -3.41 9.75 -7.82
CA THR A 109 -2.08 9.33 -8.30
C THR A 109 -1.77 7.89 -7.89
N SER A 110 -1.01 7.15 -8.70
CA SER A 110 -0.60 5.76 -8.40
C SER A 110 0.26 5.61 -7.15
N VAL A 111 1.03 6.64 -6.81
CA VAL A 111 1.78 6.73 -5.56
C VAL A 111 1.51 8.08 -4.92
N HIS A 112 0.89 8.04 -3.75
CA HIS A 112 0.63 9.19 -2.90
C HIS A 112 1.53 9.14 -1.68
N VAL A 113 2.53 10.03 -1.64
CA VAL A 113 3.38 10.26 -0.47
C VAL A 113 3.25 11.70 -0.03
N SER A 114 2.74 11.91 1.18
CA SER A 114 2.51 13.25 1.71
C SER A 114 2.49 13.27 3.23
N TYR A 115 2.73 14.45 3.82
CA TYR A 115 2.45 14.65 5.23
C TYR A 115 0.95 14.45 5.52
N GLN A 116 0.64 13.81 6.65
CA GLN A 116 -0.71 13.45 7.08
C GLN A 116 -1.71 14.61 6.95
N LYS A 117 -1.33 15.80 7.40
CA LYS A 117 -2.14 17.04 7.34
C LYS A 117 -2.53 17.49 5.92
N LYS A 118 -1.78 17.05 4.90
CA LYS A 118 -2.01 17.36 3.49
C LYS A 118 -2.66 16.20 2.72
N SER A 119 -2.69 15.01 3.32
CA SER A 119 -3.19 13.81 2.66
C SER A 119 -4.70 13.87 2.43
N TYR A 120 -5.16 13.48 1.24
CA TYR A 120 -6.59 13.33 0.95
C TYR A 120 -7.20 12.16 1.72
N LEU A 121 -6.41 11.16 2.10
CA LEU A 121 -6.88 9.95 2.78
C LEU A 121 -7.63 10.28 4.07
N TYR A 122 -7.08 11.21 4.85
CA TYR A 122 -7.68 11.68 6.09
C TYR A 122 -8.91 12.58 5.90
N LYS A 123 -9.15 13.06 4.68
CA LYS A 123 -10.37 13.81 4.33
C LYS A 123 -11.48 12.88 3.85
N LEU A 124 -11.12 11.79 3.15
CA LEU A 124 -12.07 10.87 2.53
C LEU A 124 -12.44 9.70 3.42
N PHE A 125 -11.54 9.26 4.30
CA PHE A 125 -11.69 8.06 5.13
C PHE A 125 -11.60 8.37 6.62
N LYS A 126 -12.39 7.63 7.40
CA LYS A 126 -12.31 7.59 8.86
C LYS A 126 -11.47 6.40 9.29
N VAL A 127 -10.34 6.67 9.96
CA VAL A 127 -9.47 5.64 10.55
C VAL A 127 -10.27 4.75 11.49
N GLN A 128 -10.14 3.43 11.31
CA GLN A 128 -10.74 2.41 12.17
C GLN A 128 -9.69 1.79 13.08
N GLU A 129 -8.51 1.49 12.53
CA GLU A 129 -7.46 0.76 13.22
C GLU A 129 -6.09 1.19 12.72
N LYS A 130 -5.09 1.06 13.61
CA LYS A 130 -3.68 1.16 13.26
C LYS A 130 -2.93 -0.01 13.87
N GLU A 131 -2.11 -0.66 13.07
CA GLU A 131 -1.19 -1.72 13.51
C GLU A 131 0.26 -1.26 13.33
N CYS A 132 1.17 -1.79 14.15
CA CYS A 132 2.57 -1.40 14.15
C CYS A 132 3.42 -2.49 13.50
N PHE A 133 4.32 -2.07 12.62
CA PHE A 133 5.26 -2.95 11.94
C PHE A 133 6.69 -2.53 12.24
N VAL A 134 7.48 -3.51 12.66
CA VAL A 134 8.92 -3.41 12.90
C VAL A 134 9.62 -4.56 12.20
N TYR A 135 10.95 -4.47 12.07
CA TYR A 135 11.75 -5.47 11.37
C TYR A 135 11.47 -6.89 11.88
N GLY A 136 11.26 -7.82 10.95
CA GLY A 136 10.91 -9.21 11.25
C GLY A 136 9.42 -9.47 11.55
N PHE A 137 8.56 -8.45 11.53
CA PHE A 137 7.10 -8.59 11.72
C PHE A 137 6.67 -9.51 12.89
N PRO A 138 7.12 -9.24 14.13
CA PRO A 138 6.88 -10.14 15.27
C PRO A 138 5.41 -10.36 15.65
N THR A 139 4.49 -9.54 15.11
CA THR A 139 3.05 -9.62 15.34
C THR A 139 2.30 -10.34 14.21
N ILE A 140 2.99 -10.74 13.15
CA ILE A 140 2.43 -11.44 12.00
C ILE A 140 2.74 -12.93 12.13
N ALA A 141 1.81 -13.77 11.69
CA ALA A 141 1.99 -15.21 11.72
C ALA A 141 3.10 -15.65 10.75
N GLU A 142 3.92 -16.61 11.17
CA GLU A 142 5.12 -17.05 10.43
C GLU A 142 4.79 -17.54 9.01
N ASP A 143 3.68 -18.27 8.85
CA ASP A 143 3.20 -18.73 7.55
C ASP A 143 2.92 -17.57 6.58
N PHE A 144 2.31 -16.49 7.07
CA PHE A 144 2.10 -15.29 6.27
C PHE A 144 3.41 -14.52 6.01
N ILE A 145 4.38 -14.57 6.93
CA ILE A 145 5.72 -14.00 6.69
C ILE A 145 6.39 -14.75 5.52
N GLU A 146 6.35 -16.08 5.51
CA GLU A 146 6.89 -16.91 4.41
C GLU A 146 6.28 -16.54 3.04
N GLU A 147 4.96 -16.29 2.98
CA GLU A 147 4.28 -15.82 1.76
C GLU A 147 4.76 -14.43 1.31
N ILE A 148 5.00 -13.52 2.26
CA ILE A 148 5.58 -12.20 2.00
C ILE A 148 7.00 -12.34 1.46
N GLU A 149 7.85 -13.17 2.07
CA GLU A 149 9.23 -13.37 1.64
C GLU A 149 9.30 -13.97 0.23
N LEU A 150 8.44 -14.96 -0.05
CA LEU A 150 8.31 -15.59 -1.36
C LEU A 150 7.90 -14.56 -2.42
N SER A 151 6.82 -13.81 -2.17
CA SER A 151 6.32 -12.76 -3.06
C SER A 151 7.36 -11.68 -3.30
N TYR A 152 8.05 -11.24 -2.25
CA TYR A 152 9.10 -10.24 -2.34
C TYR A 152 10.28 -10.74 -3.20
N SER A 153 10.69 -11.99 -3.02
CA SER A 153 11.71 -12.63 -3.86
C SER A 153 11.29 -12.73 -5.32
N GLN A 154 10.04 -13.11 -5.59
CA GLN A 154 9.46 -13.16 -6.94
C GLN A 154 9.45 -11.76 -7.59
N LEU A 155 9.14 -10.72 -6.82
CA LEU A 155 9.15 -9.33 -7.29
C LEU A 155 10.54 -8.83 -7.66
N LEU A 156 11.58 -9.17 -6.88
CA LEU A 156 12.95 -8.72 -7.14
C LEU A 156 13.65 -9.52 -8.23
N ASN A 157 13.30 -10.80 -8.38
CA ASN A 157 13.92 -11.70 -9.35
C ASN A 157 13.17 -11.77 -10.69
N GLN A 158 12.35 -10.76 -11.00
CA GLN A 158 11.68 -10.68 -12.29
C GLN A 158 12.71 -10.70 -13.43
N THR A 159 12.73 -11.79 -14.20
CA THR A 159 13.44 -11.82 -15.47
C THR A 159 12.76 -10.81 -16.39
N LYS A 160 13.44 -9.74 -16.76
CA LYS A 160 12.92 -8.83 -17.78
C LYS A 160 12.66 -9.65 -19.04
N CYS A 161 11.39 -9.82 -19.41
CA CYS A 161 11.06 -10.21 -20.77
C CYS A 161 11.52 -9.07 -21.68
N THR A 162 12.73 -9.21 -22.24
CA THR A 162 13.28 -8.36 -23.30
C THR A 162 12.57 -8.63 -24.61
#